data_AF-A0A4Q1KXZ4-F1
#
_entry.id   AF-A0A4Q1KXZ4-F1
#
_cell.length_a   1.000
_cell.length_b   1.000
_cell.length_c   1.000
_cell.angle_alpha   90.00
_cell.angle_beta   90.00
_cell.angle_gamma   90.00
#
_symmetry.space_group_name_H-M   'P 1'
#
loop_
_entity.id
_entity.type
_entity.pdbx_description
1 polymer ?
#
loop_
_entity_poly.entity_id
_entity_poly.type
_entity_poly.pdbx_seq_one_letter_code
_entity_poly.pdbx_strand_id
1 'polypeptide(L)'
;MPDAPDEHDQPDTPDDAPRRLHWGWLLLAVVVAVVSFLAVSVQSGQCVDSVTPGASSCTTGPVLGTAGWLVGLAGAGFVIYAVRRGLGRR
;
A
#
# COMPACT_ATOMS: atom_id res chain seq x y z
N MET A 1 8.20 -32.48 61.87
CA MET A 1 8.65 -31.16 61.37
C MET A 1 8.10 -31.01 59.97
N PRO A 2 6.97 -30.31 59.79
CA PRO A 2 6.46 -29.93 58.48
C PRO A 2 6.92 -28.51 58.16
N ASP A 3 7.73 -28.32 57.12
CA ASP A 3 7.91 -27.01 56.49
C ASP A 3 7.81 -27.23 54.98
N ALA A 4 6.78 -26.60 54.41
CA ALA A 4 6.41 -26.69 53.01
C ALA A 4 7.40 -25.90 52.13
N PRO A 5 7.51 -26.24 50.83
CA PRO A 5 8.28 -25.44 49.89
C PRO A 5 7.52 -24.14 49.55
N ASP A 6 8.01 -23.01 50.05
CA ASP A 6 7.65 -21.68 49.59
C ASP A 6 8.36 -21.39 48.26
N GLU A 7 7.79 -21.87 47.15
CA GLU A 7 8.20 -21.48 45.80
C GLU A 7 7.01 -20.82 45.09
N HIS A 8 6.63 -19.66 45.61
CA HIS A 8 5.70 -18.71 44.99
C HIS A 8 6.38 -17.35 44.91
N ASP A 9 7.27 -17.18 43.94
CA ASP A 9 7.45 -15.86 43.32
C ASP A 9 8.17 -16.02 41.98
N GLN A 10 7.41 -16.30 40.92
CA GLN A 10 7.86 -15.93 39.60
C GLN A 10 6.83 -14.94 39.05
N PRO A 11 7.10 -13.62 39.14
CA PRO A 11 6.28 -12.65 38.44
C PRO A 11 6.46 -12.93 36.95
N ASP A 12 5.46 -13.58 36.35
CA ASP A 12 5.23 -13.59 34.91
C ASP A 12 5.03 -12.13 34.50
N THR A 13 6.13 -11.43 34.28
CA THR A 13 6.11 -10.18 33.55
C THR A 13 5.64 -10.55 32.15
N PRO A 14 4.46 -10.09 31.70
CA PRO A 14 4.10 -10.27 30.31
C PRO A 14 5.23 -9.62 29.51
N ASP A 15 5.88 -10.42 28.66
CA ASP A 15 6.77 -9.97 27.60
C ASP A 15 5.96 -9.08 26.63
N ASP A 16 5.54 -7.91 27.09
CA ASP A 16 5.09 -6.79 26.29
C ASP A 16 6.32 -6.12 25.68
N ALA A 17 7.18 -6.92 25.03
CA ALA A 17 8.06 -6.41 24.02
C ALA A 17 7.13 -5.76 22.98
N PRO A 18 7.18 -4.43 22.77
CA PRO A 18 6.28 -3.79 21.83
C PRO A 18 6.52 -4.49 20.51
N ARG A 19 5.52 -5.23 20.03
CA ARG A 19 5.52 -5.81 18.68
C ARG A 19 5.85 -4.62 17.79
N ARG A 20 7.10 -4.54 17.34
CA ARG A 20 7.53 -3.55 16.36
C ARG A 20 6.94 -4.03 15.04
N LEU A 21 5.60 -4.00 14.98
CA LEU A 21 4.81 -4.01 13.79
C LEU A 21 5.52 -2.99 12.92
N HIS A 22 6.11 -3.44 11.82
CA HIS A 22 6.92 -2.60 10.97
C HIS A 22 5.99 -1.63 10.23
N TRP A 23 5.48 -0.66 10.99
CA TRP A 23 4.47 0.31 10.58
C TRP A 23 4.96 1.12 9.39
N GLY A 24 6.28 1.28 9.26
CA GLY A 24 6.93 1.81 8.07
C GLY A 24 6.68 1.01 6.78
N TRP A 25 6.69 -0.33 6.83
CA TRP A 25 6.36 -1.17 5.67
C TRP A 25 4.88 -1.10 5.30
N LEU A 26 3.99 -0.99 6.30
CA LEU A 26 2.56 -0.79 6.07
C LEU A 26 2.28 0.59 5.47
N LEU A 27 2.87 1.65 6.01
CA LEU A 27 2.77 2.99 5.43
C LEU A 27 3.29 3.04 4.01
N LEU A 28 4.45 2.44 3.75
CA LEU A 28 5.01 2.38 2.40
C LEU A 28 4.06 1.67 1.43
N ALA A 29 3.45 0.55 1.87
CA ALA A 29 2.45 -0.16 1.08
C ALA A 29 1.23 0.72 0.78
N VAL A 30 0.71 1.44 1.77
CA VAL A 30 -0.42 2.37 1.57
C VAL A 30 -0.05 3.48 0.58
N VAL A 31 1.11 4.10 0.74
CA VAL A 31 1.58 5.16 -0.17
C VAL A 31 1.69 4.64 -1.61
N VAL A 32 2.31 3.47 -1.80
CA VAL A 32 2.45 2.88 -3.14
C VAL A 32 1.09 2.52 -3.74
N ALA A 33 0.16 2.00 -2.95
CA ALA A 33 -1.21 1.71 -3.41
C ALA A 33 -1.91 2.98 -3.89
N VAL A 34 -1.86 4.06 -3.11
CA VAL A 34 -2.48 5.35 -3.44
C VAL A 34 -1.87 5.95 -4.70
N VAL A 35 -0.53 5.97 -4.81
CA VAL A 35 0.17 6.50 -5.99
C VAL A 35 -0.17 5.68 -7.24
N SER A 36 -0.20 4.35 -7.13
CA SER A 36 -0.53 3.47 -8.26
C SER A 36 -1.99 3.65 -8.68
N PHE A 37 -2.91 3.79 -7.72
CA PHE A 37 -4.31 4.06 -8.00
C PHE A 37 -4.49 5.40 -8.71
N LEU A 38 -3.83 6.46 -8.23
CA LEU A 38 -3.85 7.77 -8.88
C LEU A 38 -3.27 7.71 -10.29
N ALA A 39 -2.16 7.02 -10.49
CA ALA A 39 -1.53 6.85 -11.80
C ALA A 39 -2.48 6.23 -12.85
N VAL A 40 -3.33 5.28 -12.44
CA VAL A 40 -4.35 4.69 -13.32
C VAL A 40 -5.60 5.56 -13.45
N SER A 41 -5.99 6.26 -12.38
CA SER A 41 -7.27 6.97 -12.31
C SER A 41 -7.24 8.37 -12.93
N VAL A 42 -6.06 8.99 -13.05
CA VAL A 42 -5.95 10.32 -13.65
C VAL A 42 -6.15 10.21 -15.16
N GLN A 43 -7.23 10.84 -15.63
CA GLN A 43 -7.55 10.97 -17.04
C GLN A 43 -7.17 12.36 -17.54
N SER A 44 -6.62 12.44 -18.74
CA SER A 44 -6.42 13.69 -19.48
C SER A 44 -7.32 13.72 -20.70
N GLY A 45 -7.92 14.88 -20.94
CA GLY A 45 -8.58 15.20 -22.20
C GLY A 45 -7.72 16.14 -23.02
N GLN A 46 -7.70 15.94 -24.34
CA GLN A 46 -7.27 16.93 -25.31
C GLN A 46 -8.49 17.29 -26.16
N CYS A 47 -8.86 18.56 -26.18
CA CYS A 47 -9.94 19.07 -27.02
C CYS A 47 -9.34 19.95 -28.10
N VAL A 48 -9.63 19.61 -29.35
CA VAL A 48 -9.28 20.40 -30.52
C VAL A 48 -10.53 21.13 -30.94
N ASP A 49 -10.48 22.46 -30.85
CA ASP A 49 -11.58 23.31 -31.31
C ASP A 49 -11.30 23.77 -32.73
N SER A 50 -12.23 23.49 -33.64
CA SER A 50 -12.11 23.82 -35.06
C SER A 50 -13.05 24.95 -35.43
N VAL A 51 -12.58 25.87 -36.27
CA VAL A 51 -13.42 26.92 -36.86
C VAL A 51 -14.42 26.37 -37.89
N THR A 52 -14.25 25.11 -38.31
CA THR A 52 -15.18 24.43 -39.22
C THR A 52 -16.30 23.75 -38.42
N PRO A 53 -17.58 24.02 -38.72
CA PRO A 53 -18.70 23.39 -38.03
C PRO A 53 -18.63 21.87 -38.08
N GLY A 54 -18.73 21.22 -36.91
CA GLY A 54 -18.73 19.76 -36.79
C GLY A 54 -17.35 19.10 -36.78
N ALA A 55 -16.26 19.87 -36.83
CA ALA A 55 -14.89 19.34 -36.79
C ALA A 55 -14.21 19.44 -35.41
N SER A 56 -14.89 19.97 -34.38
CA SER A 56 -14.37 19.95 -33.01
C SER A 56 -14.37 18.51 -32.46
N SER A 57 -13.26 18.10 -31.86
CA SER A 57 -13.10 16.74 -31.32
C SER A 57 -12.47 16.80 -29.92
N CYS A 58 -13.03 16.04 -28.98
CA CYS A 58 -12.40 15.80 -27.69
C CYS A 58 -12.02 14.32 -27.59
N THR A 59 -10.75 14.08 -27.28
CA THR A 59 -10.23 12.76 -26.95
C THR A 59 -9.90 12.73 -25.47
N THR A 60 -10.51 11.81 -24.74
CA THR A 60 -10.21 11.53 -23.33
C THR A 60 -9.51 10.19 -23.19
N GLY A 61 -8.52 10.12 -22.32
CA GLY A 61 -7.81 8.88 -22.03
C GLY A 61 -7.01 8.95 -20.73
N PRO A 62 -6.55 7.80 -20.22
CA PRO A 62 -5.66 7.78 -19.07
C PRO A 62 -4.36 8.52 -19.39
N VAL A 63 -3.87 9.35 -18.46
CA VAL A 63 -2.66 10.18 -18.67
C VAL A 63 -1.44 9.34 -19.04
N LEU A 64 -1.33 8.16 -18.44
CA LEU A 64 -0.21 7.24 -18.68
C LEU A 64 -0.49 6.25 -19.83
N GLY A 65 -1.60 6.39 -20.56
CA GLY A 65 -1.99 5.45 -21.62
C GLY A 65 -2.04 4.00 -21.12
N THR A 66 -1.63 3.06 -21.96
CA THR A 66 -1.51 1.64 -21.60
C THR A 66 -0.41 1.37 -20.56
N ALA A 67 0.57 2.27 -20.42
CA ALA A 67 1.63 2.13 -19.42
C ALA A 67 1.09 2.29 -17.98
N GLY A 68 -0.05 2.96 -17.79
CA GLY A 68 -0.73 3.03 -16.49
C GLY A 68 -1.06 1.65 -15.92
N TRP A 69 -1.40 0.67 -16.76
CA TRP A 69 -1.67 -0.70 -16.32
C TRP A 69 -0.43 -1.41 -15.78
N LEU A 70 0.74 -1.17 -16.40
CA LEU A 70 2.01 -1.72 -15.92
C LEU A 70 2.38 -1.13 -14.55
N VAL A 71 2.15 0.18 -14.36
CA VAL A 71 2.35 0.84 -13.07
C VAL A 71 1.39 0.29 -12.01
N GLY A 72 0.11 0.07 -12.37
CA GLY A 72 -0.88 -0.55 -11.48
C GLY A 72 -0.48 -1.96 -11.05
N LEU A 73 -0.05 -2.81 -11.98
CA LEU A 73 0.40 -4.18 -11.69
C LEU A 73 1.69 -4.21 -10.87
N ALA A 74 2.68 -3.38 -11.22
CA ALA A 74 3.92 -3.26 -10.48
C ALA A 74 3.68 -2.76 -9.05
N GLY A 75 2.79 -1.77 -8.90
CA GLY A 75 2.36 -1.24 -7.60
C GLY A 75 1.65 -2.28 -6.74
N ALA A 76 0.73 -3.06 -7.32
CA ALA A 76 0.06 -4.14 -6.63
C ALA A 76 1.03 -5.23 -6.14
N GLY A 77 1.98 -5.65 -7.00
CA GLY A 77 3.06 -6.56 -6.62
C GLY A 77 3.94 -5.96 -5.50
N PHE A 78 4.21 -4.66 -5.63
CA PHE A 78 4.71 -3.73 -4.62
C PHE A 78 4.17 -4.03 -3.21
N VAL A 79 2.89 -3.74 -3.10
CA VAL A 79 2.10 -3.80 -1.87
C VAL A 79 2.09 -5.20 -1.29
N ILE A 80 1.86 -6.23 -2.13
CA ILE A 80 1.86 -7.63 -1.68
C ILE A 80 3.24 -8.00 -1.10
N TYR A 81 4.33 -7.62 -1.77
CA TYR A 81 5.68 -7.86 -1.29
C TYR A 81 5.95 -7.14 0.04
N ALA A 82 5.62 -5.85 0.12
CA ALA A 82 5.80 -5.03 1.30
C ALA A 82 5.03 -5.59 2.51
N VAL A 83 3.78 -6.01 2.31
CA VAL A 83 2.93 -6.63 3.35
C VAL A 83 3.49 -7.98 3.77
N ARG A 84 3.87 -8.85 2.82
CA ARG A 84 4.50 -10.15 3.15
C ARG A 84 5.81 -9.97 3.91
N ARG A 85 6.62 -8.97 3.55
CA ARG A 85 7.87 -8.67 4.24
C ARG A 85 7.65 -8.07 5.63
N GLY A 86 6.61 -7.26 5.81
CA GLY A 86 6.19 -6.73 7.09
C GLY A 86 5.59 -7.79 8.04
N LEU A 87 4.93 -8.82 7.50
CA LEU A 87 4.31 -9.90 8.26
C LEU A 87 5.18 -11.16 8.41
N GLY A 88 6.13 -11.37 7.51
CA GLY A 88 6.87 -12.64 7.32
C GLY A 88 8.22 -12.73 8.02
N ARG A 89 8.65 -11.71 8.77
CA ARG A 89 9.76 -11.85 9.73
C ARG A 89 9.17 -12.24 11.08
N ARG A 90 8.83 -13.51 11.22
CA ARG A 90 8.61 -14.19 12.51
C ARG A 90 9.87 -14.96 12.85
#